data_AF-J2L4N3-F1
#
_entry.id   AF-J2L4N3-F1
#
_cell.length_a   1.000
_cell.length_b   1.000
_cell.length_c   1.000
_cell.angle_alpha   90.00
_cell.angle_beta   90.00
_cell.angle_gamma   90.00
#
_symmetry.space_group_name_H-M   'P 1'
#
loop_
_entity.id
_entity.type
_entity.pdbx_description
1 polymer ?
#
loop_
_entity_poly.entity_id
_entity_poly.type
_entity_poly.pdbx_seq_one_letter_code
_entity_poly.pdbx_strand_id
1 'polypeptide(L)'
;MTTLTQQHHHLHLGSGALATGKFGRSRLLLVRRGHVWVTQEGRTEDFWLGAGDALIMLPGRMTVIEAAVASEICLEHRADRTLPSWLKARSLAMRSALQRRFGRLGKSVGISQARQGGC
;
A
#
# COMPACT_ATOMS: atom_id res chain seq x y z
N MET A 1 21.59 16.03 16.36
CA MET A 1 21.05 15.04 15.40
C MET A 1 20.00 14.22 16.12
N THR A 2 18.78 14.16 15.58
CA THR A 2 17.64 13.51 16.23
C THR A 2 17.44 12.10 15.68
N THR A 3 17.28 11.10 16.55
CA THR A 3 16.96 9.74 16.10
C THR A 3 15.45 9.59 15.94
N LEU A 4 15.00 9.19 14.75
CA LEU A 4 13.62 8.83 14.46
C LEU A 4 13.35 7.45 15.06
N THR A 5 12.58 7.41 16.14
CA THR A 5 12.14 6.17 16.77
C THR A 5 10.75 5.80 16.23
N GLN A 6 10.35 4.55 16.50
CA GLN A 6 9.04 4.05 16.10
C GLN A 6 7.86 4.82 16.75
N GLN A 7 8.11 5.55 17.83
CA GLN A 7 7.13 6.32 18.61
C GLN A 7 6.97 7.77 18.14
N HIS A 8 7.91 8.31 17.35
CA HIS A 8 7.78 9.68 16.85
C HIS A 8 6.69 9.73 15.79
N HIS A 9 5.55 10.31 16.17
CA HIS A 9 4.43 10.59 15.26
C HIS A 9 4.45 12.00 14.71
N HIS A 10 5.05 12.92 15.46
CA HIS A 10 5.14 14.33 15.14
C HIS A 10 6.50 14.85 15.57
N LEU A 11 7.17 15.62 14.71
CA LEU A 11 8.51 16.11 14.99
C LEU A 11 8.66 17.54 14.51
N HIS A 12 9.16 18.39 15.41
CA HIS A 12 9.62 19.73 15.09
C HIS A 12 11.13 19.70 14.84
N LEU A 13 11.53 20.18 13.68
CA LEU A 13 12.91 20.27 13.25
C LEU A 13 13.30 21.73 13.10
N GLY A 14 14.37 22.15 13.76
CA GLY A 14 14.97 23.46 13.51
C GLY A 14 15.60 23.54 12.11
N SER A 15 15.94 24.74 11.64
CA SER A 15 16.69 24.91 10.39
C SER A 15 18.05 24.19 10.47
N GLY A 16 18.40 23.43 9.44
CA GLY A 16 19.59 22.58 9.39
C GLY A 16 19.54 21.35 10.31
N ALA A 17 18.41 21.08 10.98
CA ALA A 17 18.30 19.93 11.85
C ALA A 17 18.23 18.63 11.02
N LEU A 18 19.04 17.66 11.44
CA LEU A 18 19.07 16.32 10.88
C LEU A 18 18.32 15.34 11.77
N ALA A 19 17.45 14.55 11.15
CA ALA A 19 16.81 13.40 11.75
C ALA A 19 17.10 12.12 10.96
N THR A 20 17.34 11.01 11.65
CA THR A 20 17.64 9.74 10.98
C THR A 20 16.98 8.56 11.67
N GLY A 21 16.54 7.57 10.91
CA GLY A 21 16.09 6.31 11.51
C GLY A 21 15.75 5.24 10.51
N LYS A 22 15.56 4.04 11.06
CA LYS A 22 15.21 2.82 10.32
C LYS A 22 13.90 2.28 10.88
N PHE A 23 12.90 2.15 10.03
CA PHE A 23 11.57 1.71 10.45
C PHE A 23 11.34 0.24 10.12
N GLY A 24 10.83 -0.55 11.05
CA GLY A 24 10.51 -1.97 10.79
C GLY A 24 9.32 -2.19 9.84
N ARG A 25 8.53 -1.14 9.58
CA ARG A 25 7.36 -1.14 8.68
C ARG A 25 7.36 0.13 7.85
N SER A 26 6.62 0.12 6.74
CA SER A 26 6.45 1.31 5.91
C SER A 26 5.78 2.44 6.70
N ARG A 27 6.21 3.66 6.44
CA ARG A 27 5.69 4.88 7.07
C ARG A 27 5.31 5.88 5.99
N LEU A 28 4.27 6.66 6.25
CA LEU A 28 4.00 7.86 5.47
C LEU A 28 4.62 9.03 6.21
N LEU A 29 5.61 9.66 5.58
CA LEU A 29 6.13 10.97 5.98
C LEU A 29 5.25 12.03 5.35
N LEU A 30 4.72 12.93 6.16
CA LEU A 30 3.94 14.09 5.73
C LEU A 30 4.63 15.36 6.23
N VAL A 31 4.86 16.32 5.35
CA VAL A 31 5.38 17.63 5.75
C VAL A 31 4.19 18.53 6.07
N ARG A 32 4.01 18.87 7.34
CA ARG A 32 2.94 19.79 7.78
C ARG A 32 3.30 21.23 7.47
N ARG A 33 4.57 21.59 7.70
CA ARG A 33 5.11 22.95 7.48
C ARG A 33 6.59 22.86 7.15
N GLY A 34 7.08 23.84 6.39
CA GLY A 34 8.51 23.97 6.05
C GLY A 34 8.90 23.23 4.77
N HIS A 35 10.17 22.87 4.68
CA HIS A 35 10.79 22.25 3.51
C HIS A 35 11.93 21.33 3.96
N VAL A 36 11.88 20.07 3.54
CA VAL A 36 12.84 19.05 3.97
C VAL A 36 13.45 18.32 2.78
N TRP A 37 14.72 17.94 2.91
CA TRP A 37 15.38 16.98 2.04
C TRP A 37 15.34 15.60 2.68
N VAL A 38 15.04 14.58 1.88
CA VAL A 38 14.93 13.20 2.33
C VAL A 38 15.72 12.29 1.41
N THR A 39 16.66 11.56 1.99
CA THR A 39 17.35 10.44 1.33
C THR A 39 17.01 9.13 2.02
N GLN A 40 16.89 8.06 1.24
CA GLN A 40 16.62 6.73 1.76
C GLN A 40 17.54 5.71 1.10
N GLU A 41 18.21 4.92 1.94
CA GLU A 41 19.07 3.81 1.52
C GLU A 41 18.35 2.89 0.52
N GLY A 42 19.01 2.61 -0.60
CA GLY A 42 18.49 1.74 -1.65
C GLY A 42 17.52 2.41 -2.63
N ARG A 43 17.29 3.72 -2.51
CA ARG A 43 16.71 4.54 -3.57
C ARG A 43 17.80 5.30 -4.32
N THR A 44 17.59 5.49 -5.62
CA THR A 44 18.50 6.22 -6.50
C THR A 44 18.29 7.73 -6.43
N GLU A 45 17.09 8.16 -6.06
CA GLU A 45 16.73 9.57 -5.95
C GLU A 45 16.60 10.02 -4.48
N ASP A 46 16.91 11.29 -4.26
CA ASP A 46 16.54 12.02 -3.06
C ASP A 46 15.33 12.91 -3.34
N PHE A 47 14.64 13.31 -2.27
CA PHE A 47 13.36 14.01 -2.36
C PHE A 47 13.42 15.33 -1.60
N TRP A 48 13.12 16.43 -2.29
CA TRP A 48 12.74 17.68 -1.65
C TRP A 48 11.23 17.70 -1.47
N LEU A 49 10.77 17.94 -0.24
CA LEU A 49 9.36 17.92 0.12
C LEU A 49 8.99 19.22 0.84
N GLY A 50 7.96 19.91 0.34
CA GLY A 50 7.37 21.09 0.95
C GLY A 50 6.09 20.77 1.74
N ALA A 51 5.51 21.80 2.35
CA ALA A 51 4.26 21.66 3.10
C ALA A 51 3.13 21.08 2.24
N GLY A 52 2.46 20.03 2.75
CA GLY A 52 1.43 19.28 2.03
C GLY A 52 1.95 18.05 1.29
N ASP A 53 3.25 17.98 1.02
CA ASP A 53 3.84 16.82 0.36
C ASP A 53 3.94 15.62 1.30
N ALA A 54 3.92 14.44 0.69
CA ALA A 54 4.04 13.18 1.40
C ALA A 54 4.96 12.21 0.66
N LEU A 55 5.68 11.40 1.43
CA LEU A 55 6.56 10.36 0.92
C LEU A 55 6.36 9.05 1.69
N ILE A 56 6.22 7.96 0.94
CA ILE A 56 6.22 6.62 1.53
C ILE A 56 7.66 6.19 1.77
N MET A 57 8.02 6.03 3.04
CA MET A 57 9.31 5.49 3.45
C MET A 57 9.25 3.97 3.50
N LEU A 58 10.20 3.32 2.82
CA LEU A 58 10.30 1.87 2.78
C LEU A 58 10.75 1.28 4.12
N PRO A 59 10.25 0.09 4.51
CA PRO A 59 10.68 -0.60 5.71
C PRO A 59 12.13 -1.10 5.59
N GLY A 60 12.83 -1.19 6.73
CA GLY A 60 14.14 -1.82 6.81
C GLY A 60 15.25 -1.07 6.09
N ARG A 61 15.02 0.19 5.69
CA ARG A 61 16.02 1.08 5.07
C ARG A 61 16.34 2.23 6.00
N MET A 62 17.60 2.65 6.05
CA MET A 62 17.95 3.89 6.74
C MET A 62 17.40 5.09 5.96
N THR A 63 16.78 6.02 6.68
CA THR A 63 16.33 7.30 6.12
C THR A 63 17.02 8.43 6.87
N VAL A 64 17.41 9.45 6.12
CA VAL A 64 17.91 10.72 6.65
C VAL A 64 16.99 11.83 6.15
N ILE A 65 16.61 12.72 7.06
CA ILE A 65 15.78 13.88 6.81
C ILE A 65 16.55 15.11 7.29
N GLU A 66 16.72 16.08 6.42
CA GLU A 66 17.26 17.39 6.76
C GLU A 66 16.20 18.47 6.58
N ALA A 67 16.04 19.32 7.57
CA ALA A 67 15.14 20.47 7.48
C ALA A 67 15.89 21.69 6.93
N ALA A 68 15.65 22.07 5.67
CA ALA A 68 16.29 23.25 5.08
C ALA A 68 15.85 24.55 5.78
N VAL A 69 14.61 24.57 6.28
CA VAL A 69 14.06 25.62 7.15
C VAL A 69 13.39 24.96 8.35
N ALA A 70 13.06 25.74 9.39
CA ALA A 70 12.25 25.23 10.50
C ALA A 70 10.98 24.54 9.99
N SER A 71 10.85 23.25 10.29
CA SER A 71 9.87 22.36 9.66
C SER A 71 9.14 21.50 10.69
N GLU A 72 7.94 21.08 10.32
CA GLU A 72 7.06 20.24 11.11
C GLU A 72 6.67 19.05 10.26
N ILE A 73 7.01 17.85 10.71
CA ILE A 73 6.74 16.60 9.98
C ILE A 73 5.95 15.63 10.84
N CYS A 74 5.06 14.87 10.18
CA CYS A 74 4.33 13.76 10.76
C CYS A 74 4.81 12.43 10.17
N LEU A 75 4.85 11.40 11.01
CA LEU A 75 5.17 10.03 10.64
C LEU A 75 4.01 9.10 10.99
N GLU A 76 3.23 8.74 9.99
CA GLU A 76 2.07 7.87 10.16
C GLU A 76 2.43 6.41 9.91
N HIS A 77 1.85 5.52 10.72
CA HIS A 77 1.97 4.09 10.47
C HIS A 77 1.05 3.73 9.31
N ARG A 78 1.61 3.23 8.21
CA ARG A 78 0.78 2.56 7.23
C ARG A 78 0.51 1.16 7.76
N ALA A 79 -0.66 0.95 8.35
CA ALA A 79 -1.14 -0.41 8.57
C ALA A 79 -1.27 -1.03 7.17
N ASP A 80 -0.44 -2.03 6.89
CA ASP A 80 -0.57 -2.79 5.66
C ASP A 80 -1.97 -3.40 5.68
N ARG A 81 -2.89 -2.87 4.88
CA ARG A 81 -4.21 -3.45 4.69
C ARG A 81 -4.07 -4.68 3.81
N THR A 82 -3.23 -5.63 4.23
CA THR A 82 -3.34 -7.01 3.78
C THR A 82 -4.65 -7.52 4.36
N LEU A 83 -5.74 -7.39 3.58
CA LEU A 83 -6.98 -8.08 3.89
C LEU A 83 -6.62 -9.54 4.20
N PRO A 84 -7.01 -10.06 5.37
CA PRO A 84 -6.75 -11.44 5.74
C PRO A 84 -7.07 -12.37 4.57
N SER A 85 -6.15 -13.26 4.20
CA SER A 85 -6.29 -14.17 3.06
C SER A 85 -7.59 -14.98 3.09
N TRP A 86 -8.12 -15.28 4.28
CA TRP A 86 -9.40 -15.95 4.45
C TRP A 86 -10.60 -15.14 3.92
N LEU A 87 -10.57 -13.81 3.98
CA LEU A 87 -11.60 -12.94 3.38
C LEU A 87 -11.55 -13.00 1.85
N LYS A 88 -10.35 -13.13 1.24
CA LYS A 88 -10.19 -13.37 -0.19
C LYS A 88 -10.72 -14.76 -0.59
N ALA A 89 -10.51 -15.78 0.24
CA ALA A 89 -11.01 -17.13 -0.03
C ALA A 89 -12.55 -17.22 0.02
N ARG A 90 -13.20 -16.52 0.98
CA ARG A 90 -14.66 -16.51 1.10
C ARG A 90 -15.37 -15.84 -0.07
N SER A 91 -14.82 -14.76 -0.63
CA SER A 91 -15.42 -14.07 -1.78
C SER A 91 -15.38 -14.89 -3.07
N LEU A 92 -14.30 -15.67 -3.27
CA LEU A 92 -14.18 -16.60 -4.39
C LEU A 92 -15.16 -17.78 -4.26
N ALA A 93 -15.30 -18.34 -3.06
CA ALA A 93 -16.26 -19.42 -2.80
C ALA A 93 -17.70 -18.95 -3.08
N MET A 94 -18.07 -17.75 -2.64
CA MET A 94 -19.42 -17.20 -2.80
C MET A 94 -19.76 -16.90 -4.28
N ARG A 95 -18.79 -16.44 -5.09
CA ARG A 95 -18.96 -16.25 -6.55
C ARG A 95 -19.23 -17.57 -7.28
N SER A 96 -18.52 -18.65 -6.90
CA SER A 96 -18.69 -19.96 -7.54
C SER A 96 -20.05 -20.62 -7.23
N ALA A 97 -20.62 -20.32 -6.05
CA ALA A 97 -21.92 -20.83 -5.64
C ALA A 97 -23.06 -20.14 -6.41
N LEU A 98 -22.92 -18.84 -6.70
CA LEU A 98 -23.92 -18.07 -7.44
C LEU A 98 -23.98 -18.50 -8.92
N GLN A 99 -22.83 -18.75 -9.56
CA GLN A 99 -22.76 -19.23 -10.95
C GLN A 99 -23.41 -20.60 -11.13
N ARG A 100 -23.24 -21.52 -10.16
CA ARG A 100 -23.87 -22.85 -10.21
C ARG A 100 -25.39 -22.81 -10.03
N ARG A 101 -25.92 -21.77 -9.38
CA ARG A 101 -27.36 -21.64 -9.13
C ARG A 101 -28.13 -21.04 -10.31
N PHE A 102 -27.48 -20.23 -11.14
CA PHE A 102 -28.10 -19.64 -12.35
C PHE A 102 -27.83 -20.43 -13.66
N GLY A 103 -26.88 -21.36 -13.68
CA GLY A 103 -26.57 -22.16 -14.88
C GLY A 103 -27.50 -23.36 -15.16
N ARG A 104 -28.55 -23.60 -14.35
CA ARG A 104 -29.39 -24.81 -14.43
C ARG A 104 -30.75 -24.62 -15.12
N LEU A 105 -30.95 -23.52 -15.86
CA LEU A 105 -32.20 -23.21 -16.56
C LEU A 105 -32.14 -23.33 -18.10
N GLY A 106 -31.05 -23.85 -18.68
CA GLY A 106 -30.86 -23.88 -20.13
C GLY A 106 -30.43 -25.21 -20.71
N LYS A 107 -31.12 -26.31 -20.42
CA LYS A 107 -30.97 -27.57 -21.19
C LYS A 107 -32.30 -28.33 -21.29
N SER A 108 -33.08 -28.00 -22.30
CA SER A 108 -34.14 -28.90 -22.80
C SER A 108 -34.63 -28.47 -24.17
N VAL A 109 -33.96 -28.94 -25.24
CA VAL A 109 -34.50 -29.41 -26.54
C VAL A 109 -33.30 -30.15 -27.16
N GLY A 110 -33.29 -31.43 -27.50
CA GLY A 110 -34.32 -32.38 -27.86
C GLY A 110 -33.69 -33.20 -28.99
N ILE A 111 -33.04 -34.32 -28.64
CA ILE A 111 -32.56 -35.30 -29.62
C ILE A 111 -33.80 -35.97 -30.19
N SER A 112 -33.93 -36.05 -31.52
CA SER A 112 -34.68 -37.14 -32.12
C SER A 112 -33.91 -37.72 -33.30
N GLN A 113 -33.78 -39.03 -33.24
CA GLN A 113 -32.96 -39.94 -34.01
C GLN A 113 -33.91 -40.83 -34.79
N ALA A 114 -33.70 -41.04 -36.09
CA ALA A 114 -34.12 -42.23 -36.84
C ALA A 114 -33.36 -42.19 -38.19
N ARG A 115 -32.43 -43.13 -38.50
CA ARG A 115 -32.66 -44.47 -39.11
C ARG A 115 -33.62 -44.39 -40.32
N GLN A 116 -33.39 -44.95 -41.50
CA GLN A 116 -32.68 -46.17 -41.92
C GLN A 116 -32.77 -46.30 -43.48
N GLY A 117 -31.87 -47.10 -44.09
CA GLY A 117 -32.05 -47.75 -45.42
C GLY A 117 -31.74 -46.87 -46.64
N GLY A 118 -31.15 -47.33 -47.75
CA GLY A 118 -30.92 -48.66 -48.29
C GLY A 118 -31.03 -48.55 -49.83
N CYS A 119 -30.17 -49.28 -50.55
CA CYS A 119 -29.91 -49.32 -52.00
C CYS A 119 -28.92 -48.27 -52.54
#